data_AF-A0A1Q3E1S8-F1
#
_entry.id   AF-A0A1Q3E1S8-F1
#
_cell.length_a   1.000
_cell.length_b   1.000
_cell.length_c   1.000
_cell.angle_alpha   90.00
_cell.angle_beta   90.00
_cell.angle_gamma   90.00
#
_symmetry.space_group_name_H-M   'P 1'
#
loop_
_entity.id
_entity.type
_entity.pdbx_description
1 polymer ?
#
loop_
_entity_poly.entity_id
_entity_poly.type
_entity_poly.pdbx_seq_one_letter_code
_entity_poly.pdbx_strand_id
1 'polypeptide(L)' 'MILEELIELLTERQDIQIKNPSLSAPTKQLYLRAPPQLAEATRPNLLKKVSELIPDGGEVTVTAGTLPFSLSLNISFI' A
#
# COMPACT_ATOMS: atom_id res chain seq x y z
N MET A 1 6.84 -4.37 -10.73
CA MET A 1 5.72 -3.67 -10.08
C MET A 1 6.26 -2.64 -9.10
N ILE A 2 5.94 -1.37 -9.33
CA ILE A 2 6.15 -0.28 -8.37
C ILE A 2 4.97 -0.18 -7.39
N LEU A 3 5.14 0.58 -6.31
CA LEU A 3 4.10 0.72 -5.29
C LEU A 3 2.82 1.36 -5.83
N GLU A 4 2.93 2.30 -6.78
CA GLU A 4 1.76 2.90 -7.44
C GLU A 4 0.90 1.87 -8.18
N GLU A 5 1.52 0.99 -8.98
CA GLU A 5 0.82 -0.10 -9.69
C GLU A 5 0.11 -1.06 -8.72
N LEU A 6 0.71 -1.33 -7.55
CA LEU A 6 0.05 -2.14 -6.51
C LEU A 6 -1.22 -1.46 -5.98
N ILE A 7 -1.18 -0.13 -5.78
CA ILE A 7 -2.32 0.65 -5.31
C ILE A 7 -3.44 0.66 -6.36
N GLU A 8 -3.09 0.79 -7.64
CA GLU A 8 -4.04 0.71 -8.75
C GLU A 8 -4.72 -0.66 -8.78
N LEU A 9 -3.95 -1.75 -8.71
CA LEU A 9 -4.47 -3.12 -8.70
C LEU A 9 -5.45 -3.35 -7.53
N LEU A 10 -5.17 -2.77 -6.36
CA LEU A 10 -6.09 -2.83 -5.20
C LEU A 10 -7.37 -2.03 -5.41
N THR A 11 -7.30 -0.94 -6.19
CA THR A 11 -8.45 -0.06 -6.49
C THR A 11 -9.33 -0.64 -7.61
N GLU A 12 -8.75 -1.41 -8.53
CA GLU A 12 -9.47 -2.07 -9.63
C GLU A 12 -10.25 -3.32 -9.21
N ARG A 13 -9.89 -3.95 -8.08
CA ARG A 13 -10.60 -5.13 -7.58
C ARG A 13 -12.02 -4.76 -7.13
N GLN A 14 -13.00 -5.00 -8.00
CA GLN A 14 -14.41 -4.64 -7.80
C GLN A 14 -15.05 -5.24 -6.55
N ASP A 15 -14.54 -6.38 -6.06
CA ASP A 15 -15.03 -7.04 -4.84
C ASP A 15 -14.83 -6.20 -3.57
N ILE A 16 -13.90 -5.25 -3.62
CA ILE A 16 -13.51 -4.39 -2.50
C ILE A 16 -13.51 -2.94 -3.01
N GLN A 17 -14.49 -2.13 -2.58
CA GLN A 17 -14.61 -0.72 -2.98
C GLN A 17 -13.52 0.16 -2.33
N ILE A 18 -12.25 -0.16 -2.53
CA ILE A 18 -11.12 0.53 -1.94
C ILE A 18 -10.92 1.85 -2.68
N LYS A 19 -11.03 2.97 -1.97
CA LYS A 19 -10.71 4.30 -2.52
C LYS A 19 -9.60 4.92 -1.70
N ASN A 20 -8.55 5.38 -2.39
CA ASN A 20 -7.43 6.08 -1.77
C ASN A 20 -6.80 5.31 -0.59
N PRO A 21 -6.35 4.05 -0.78
CA PRO A 21 -5.80 3.28 0.32
C PRO A 21 -4.46 3.85 0.81
N SER A 22 -4.19 3.63 2.09
CA SER A 22 -2.89 3.78 2.72
C SER A 22 -2.29 2.41 2.99
N LEU A 23 -1.01 2.25 2.64
CA LEU A 23 -0.27 0.99 2.73
C LEU A 23 0.88 1.14 3.72
N SER A 24 1.00 0.17 4.62
CA SER A 24 2.05 0.13 5.62
C SER A 24 2.54 -1.30 5.84
N ALA A 25 3.83 -1.45 6.12
CA ALA A 25 4.44 -2.70 6.54
C ALA A 25 4.87 -2.58 8.02
N PRO A 26 5.12 -3.70 8.73
CA PRO A 26 5.49 -3.69 10.14
C PRO A 26 6.71 -2.80 10.46
N THR A 27 7.65 -2.69 9.52
CA THR A 27 8.91 -1.95 9.70
C THR A 27 8.92 -0.59 9.00
N LYS A 28 7.96 -0.29 8.11
CA LYS A 28 8.01 0.89 7.27
C LYS A 28 6.65 1.33 6.75
N GLN A 29 6.43 2.64 6.70
CA GLN A 29 5.30 3.25 6.02
C GLN A 29 5.57 3.27 4.51
N LEU A 30 4.75 2.57 3.72
CA LEU A 30 4.94 2.48 2.27
C LEU A 30 4.41 3.74 1.62
N TYR A 31 3.11 4.00 1.79
CA TYR A 31 2.45 5.22 1.35
C TYR A 31 1.23 5.51 2.21
N LEU A 32 1.16 6.72 2.77
CA LEU A 32 0.04 7.15 3.59
C LEU A 32 -0.69 8.30 2.92
N ARG A 33 -2.02 8.26 2.88
CA ARG A 33 -2.81 9.35 2.28
C ARG A 33 -3.02 10.54 3.22
N ALA A 34 -3.03 10.27 4.52
CA ALA A 34 -3.23 11.27 5.55
C ALA A 34 -2.42 10.91 6.81
N PRO A 35 -1.96 11.90 7.58
CA PRO A 35 -2.00 13.35 7.32
C PRO A 35 -1.09 13.79 6.14
N PRO A 36 -1.28 15.00 5.57
CA PRO A 36 -0.55 15.48 4.38
C PRO A 36 0.97 15.38 4.49
N GLN A 37 1.53 15.66 5.68
CA GLN A 37 2.96 15.57 5.94
C GLN A 37 3.52 14.16 5.70
N LEU A 38 2.78 13.12 6.11
CA LEU A 38 3.18 11.73 5.85
C LEU A 38 2.96 11.34 4.39
N ALA A 39 1.93 11.90 3.75
CA ALA A 39 1.70 11.70 2.33
C ALA A 39 2.86 12.25 1.50
N GLU A 40 3.34 13.45 1.80
CA GLU A 40 4.51 14.05 1.15
C GLU A 40 5.79 13.27 1.44
N ALA A 41 6.00 12.86 2.70
CA ALA A 41 7.17 12.08 3.11
C ALA A 41 7.23 10.69 2.46
N THR A 42 6.08 10.06 2.22
CA THR A 42 5.98 8.71 1.64
C THR A 42 5.72 8.70 0.14
N ARG A 43 5.32 9.84 -0.46
CA ARG A 43 5.18 10.03 -1.91
C ARG A 43 6.35 9.50 -2.74
N PRO A 44 7.63 9.71 -2.39
CA PRO A 44 8.74 9.17 -3.18
C PRO A 44 8.81 7.64 -3.21
N ASN A 45 8.10 6.93 -2.33
CA ASN A 45 8.04 5.47 -2.38
C ASN A 45 7.10 4.95 -3.47
N LEU A 46 6.16 5.76 -3.98
CA LEU A 46 5.23 5.37 -5.05
C LEU A 46 5.97 4.90 -6.32
N LEU A 47 7.10 5.54 -6.61
CA LEU A 47 7.96 5.27 -7.76
C LEU A 47 8.96 4.13 -7.51
N LYS A 48 9.04 3.58 -6.29
CA LYS A 48 9.97 2.51 -5.95
C LYS A 48 9.33 1.15 -6.20
N LYS A 49 10.16 0.15 -6.48
CA LYS A 49 9.70 -1.23 -6.60
C LYS A 49 9.21 -1.72 -5.24
N VAL A 50 8.15 -2.52 -5.25
CA VAL A 50 7.63 -3.12 -4.01
C VAL A 50 8.71 -3.97 -3.32
N SER A 51 9.53 -4.69 -4.10
CA SER A 51 10.67 -5.48 -3.61
C SER A 51 11.81 -4.67 -2.98
N GLU A 52 11.87 -3.35 -3.20
CA GLU A 52 12.82 -2.46 -2.51
C GLU A 52 12.28 -1.93 -1.19
N LEU A 53 10.96 -2.03 -0.98
CA LEU A 53 10.27 -1.49 0.18
C LEU A 53 9.97 -2.54 1.24
N ILE A 54 9.70 -3.78 0.81
CA ILE A 54 9.39 -4.91 1.66
C ILE A 54 10.15 -6.17 1.19
N PRO A 55 10.53 -7.07 2.11
CA PRO A 55 11.13 -8.35 1.75
C PRO A 55 10.09 -9.28 1.08
N ASP A 56 10.59 -10.34 0.45
CA ASP A 56 9.75 -11.45 -0.01
C ASP A 56 9.01 -12.10 1.18
N GLY A 57 7.74 -12.46 0.98
CA GLY A 57 6.85 -12.91 2.04
C GLY A 57 6.42 -11.77 3.00
N GLY A 58 6.70 -10.51 2.65
CA GLY A 58 6.39 -9.36 3.48
C GLY A 58 4.89 -9.13 3.65
N GLU A 59 4.47 -8.82 4.87
CA GLU A 59 3.09 -8.42 5.17
C GLU A 59 2.89 -6.92 4.92
N VAL A 60 1.79 -6.59 4.25
CA VAL A 60 1.34 -5.22 4.02
C VAL A 60 -0.08 -5.05 4.56
N THR A 61 -0.25 -4.11 5.48
CA THR A 61 -1.56 -3.66 5.94
C THR A 61 -2.06 -2.53 5.03
N VAL A 62 -3.26 -2.73 4.48
CA VAL A 62 -4.01 -1.79 3.67
C VAL A 62 -5.17 -1.25 4.50
N THR A 63 -5.28 0.08 4.55
CA THR A 63 -6.37 0.80 5.20
C THR A 63 -6.97 1.81 4.23
N ALA A 64 -8.28 2.03 4.29
CA ALA A 64 -8.95 3.05 3.48
C ALA A 64 -10.20 3.55 4.21
N GLY A 65 -10.62 4.78 3.94
CA GLY A 65 -11.86 5.31 4.51
C GLY A 65 -13.12 4.56 4.04
N THR A 66 -13.04 3.82 2.93
CA THR A 66 -14.11 2.98 2.41
C THR A 66 -14.06 1.54 2.92
N LEU A 67 -13.02 1.16 3.67
CA LEU A 67 -12.88 -0.17 4.26
C LEU A 67 -13.29 -0.15 5.73
N PRO A 68 -14.28 -0.96 6.15
CA PRO A 68 -14.67 -1.06 7.56
C PRO A 68 -13.71 -1.92 8.40
N PHE A 69 -12.67 -2.48 7.78
CA PHE A 69 -11.65 -3.33 8.40
C PHE A 69 -10.27 -3.04 7.78
N SER A 70 -9.21 -3.46 8.46
CA SER A 70 -7.86 -3.47 7.91
C SER A 70 -7.65 -4.74 7.09
N LEU A 71 -7.14 -4.61 5.87
CA LEU A 71 -6.83 -5.74 5.00
C LEU A 71 -5.32 -6.05 5.09
N SER A 72 -4.95 -7.28 5.40
CA SER A 72 -3.54 -7.72 5.37
C SER A 72 -3.26 -8.51 4.10
N LEU A 73 -2.19 -8.14 3.41
CA LEU A 73 -1.69 -8.78 2.19
C LEU A 73 -0.36 -9.44 2.49
N ASN A 74 -0.17 -10.68 2.03
CA ASN A 74 1.15 -11.31 1.97
C ASN A 74 1.69 -11.16 0.55
N ILE A 75 2.87 -10.58 0.41
CA ILE A 75 3.48 -10.30 -0.90
C ILE A 75 4.59 -11.32 -1.16
N SER A 76 4.47 -12.06 -2.26
CA SER A 76 5.51 -12.97 -2.76
C SER A 76 5.95 -12.54 -4.15
N PHE A 77 7.26 -12.48 -4.36
CA PHE A 77 7.88 -12.19 -5.65
C PHE A 77 8.23 -13.52 -6.33
N ILE A 78 7.63 -13.76 -7.50
CA ILE A 78 7.87 -14.94 -8.36
C ILE A 78 8.67 -14.51 -9.58
#